data_AF-A0A2W4NBL9-F1
#
_entry.id   AF-A0A2W4NBL9-F1
#
_cell.length_a   1.000
_cell.length_b   1.000
_cell.length_c   1.000
_cell.angle_alpha   90.00
_cell.angle_beta   90.00
_cell.angle_gamma   90.00
#
_symmetry.space_group_name_H-M   'P 1'
#
loop_
_entity.id
_entity.type
_entity.pdbx_description
1 polymer ?
#
loop_
_entity_poly.entity_id
_entity_poly.type
_entity_poly.pdbx_seq_one_letter_code
_entity_poly.pdbx_strand_id
1 'polypeptide(L)'
;MEAVKKRSNCPDREIAAMIDSTRHCLHCGRPLKYLPDKDKRRNRGYCCLEHFYARPPRLAWACKVWGFDDPAKVLVYLLNLTGGSTTRTADLLGTTRQTVLRWIRQYRIRRVVRYEVAGTTAGEAAAD
;
A
#
# COMPACT_ATOMS: atom_id res chain seq x y z
N MET A 1 4.92 -28.88 5.09
CA MET A 1 4.01 -28.10 4.23
C MET A 1 2.87 -27.56 5.09
N GLU A 2 3.11 -26.46 5.80
CA GLU A 2 2.06 -25.87 6.63
C GLU A 2 1.14 -25.01 5.79
N ALA A 3 -0.14 -25.37 5.80
CA ALA A 3 -1.20 -24.65 5.15
C ALA A 3 -1.17 -23.18 5.59
N VAL A 4 -0.85 -22.30 4.64
CA VAL A 4 -1.04 -20.86 4.74
C VAL A 4 -2.52 -20.64 5.04
N LYS A 5 -2.85 -20.51 6.33
CA LYS A 5 -4.13 -20.01 6.82
C LYS A 5 -4.35 -18.67 6.14
N LYS A 6 -5.12 -18.65 5.05
CA LYS A 6 -5.75 -17.46 4.47
C LYS A 6 -6.77 -16.94 5.49
N ARG A 7 -6.29 -16.38 6.60
CA ARG A 7 -7.05 -15.36 7.29
C ARG A 7 -6.99 -14.16 6.37
N SER A 8 -8.11 -13.87 5.75
CA SER A 8 -8.48 -12.57 5.20
C SER A 8 -8.44 -11.53 6.32
N ASN A 9 -7.28 -11.31 6.95
CA ASN A 9 -7.09 -10.34 8.01
C ASN A 9 -6.73 -9.04 7.31
N CYS A 10 -7.72 -8.49 6.59
CA CYS A 10 -7.53 -7.18 6.05
C CYS A 10 -7.47 -6.21 7.24
N PRO A 11 -6.48 -5.32 7.32
CA PRO A 11 -6.29 -4.41 8.46
C PRO A 11 -7.37 -3.31 8.49
N ASP A 12 -8.59 -3.60 8.04
CA ASP A 12 -9.68 -2.64 7.86
C ASP A 12 -10.00 -1.90 9.16
N ARG A 13 -9.86 -2.55 10.33
CA ARG A 13 -9.96 -1.89 11.65
C ARG A 13 -8.85 -0.89 11.91
N GLU A 14 -7.60 -1.22 11.59
CA GLU A 14 -6.45 -0.33 11.79
C GLU A 14 -6.45 0.82 10.77
N ILE A 15 -6.88 0.54 9.54
CA ILE A 15 -7.09 1.55 8.50
C ILE A 15 -8.20 2.51 8.94
N ALA A 16 -9.32 2.00 9.46
CA ALA A 16 -10.38 2.84 10.01
C ALA A 16 -9.86 3.69 11.18
N ALA A 17 -9.10 3.11 12.11
CA ALA A 17 -8.50 3.86 13.21
C ALA A 17 -7.51 4.94 12.71
N MET A 18 -6.72 4.66 11.67
CA MET A 18 -5.83 5.63 11.04
C MET A 18 -6.61 6.77 10.40
N ILE A 19 -7.69 6.47 9.67
CA ILE A 19 -8.56 7.48 9.06
C ILE A 19 -9.24 8.35 10.13
N ASP A 20 -9.68 7.75 11.23
CA ASP A 20 -10.46 8.42 12.26
C ASP A 20 -9.58 9.29 13.17
N SER A 21 -8.31 8.93 13.33
CA SER A 21 -7.34 9.68 14.14
C SER A 21 -6.54 10.72 13.37
N THR A 22 -6.53 10.68 12.03
CA THR A 22 -5.68 11.59 11.25
C THR A 22 -6.17 13.03 11.31
N ARG A 23 -5.26 13.95 11.63
CA ARG A 23 -5.49 15.41 11.58
C ARG A 23 -5.00 16.04 10.29
N HIS A 24 -4.33 15.28 9.43
CA HIS A 24 -3.74 15.72 8.19
C HIS A 24 -4.17 14.80 7.04
N CYS A 25 -4.21 15.33 5.82
CA CYS A 25 -4.51 14.51 4.64
C CYS A 25 -3.47 13.40 4.49
N LEU A 26 -3.93 12.15 4.39
CA LEU A 26 -3.08 10.97 4.24
C LEU A 26 -2.28 10.96 2.91
N HIS A 27 -2.62 11.83 1.96
CA HIS A 27 -1.86 12.02 0.72
C HIS A 27 -0.89 13.20 0.79
N CYS A 28 -1.38 14.42 1.01
CA CYS A 28 -0.59 15.65 0.87
C CYS A 28 -0.14 16.30 2.19
N GLY A 29 -0.51 15.75 3.35
CA GLY A 29 -0.13 16.30 4.65
C GLY A 29 -0.83 17.60 5.06
N ARG A 30 -1.73 18.15 4.24
CA ARG A 30 -2.48 19.39 4.59
C ARG A 30 -3.35 19.18 5.84
N PRO A 31 -3.36 20.10 6.81
CA PRO A 31 -4.18 19.97 8.01
C PRO A 31 -5.67 19.96 7.67
N LEU A 32 -6.40 18.98 8.22
CA LEU A 32 -7.85 18.81 8.09
C LEU A 32 -8.54 19.65 9.18
N LYS A 33 -8.30 20.96 9.19
CA LYS A 33 -8.74 21.87 10.29
C LYS A 33 -10.03 22.64 9.97
N TYR A 34 -10.39 22.75 8.69
CA TYR A 34 -11.46 23.64 8.19
C TYR A 34 -12.19 23.08 6.95
N LEU A 35 -12.51 21.79 6.93
CA LEU A 35 -13.46 21.28 5.93
C LEU A 35 -14.82 21.18 6.64
N PRO A 36 -15.63 22.25 6.61
CA PRO A 36 -16.93 22.22 7.25
C PRO A 36 -17.78 21.23 6.45
N ASP A 37 -18.37 20.28 7.16
CA ASP A 37 -19.59 19.57 6.75
C ASP A 37 -19.59 18.64 5.52
N LYS A 38 -18.48 18.35 4.85
CA LYS A 38 -18.55 17.39 3.71
C LYS A 38 -18.41 15.93 4.14
N ASP A 39 -19.59 15.33 4.34
CA ASP A 39 -19.93 13.94 4.06
C ASP A 39 -19.04 12.86 4.69
N LYS A 40 -19.52 12.37 5.84
CA LYS A 40 -19.02 11.24 6.66
C LYS A 40 -18.82 9.90 5.93
N ARG A 41 -18.79 9.78 4.59
CA ARG A 41 -18.83 8.46 3.91
C ARG A 41 -17.85 8.19 2.77
N ARG A 42 -17.15 9.14 2.13
CA ARG A 42 -16.31 8.81 0.94
C ARG A 42 -14.84 9.25 0.93
N ASN A 43 -14.46 10.40 1.50
CA ASN A 43 -13.07 10.91 1.47
C ASN A 43 -12.51 11.21 2.87
N ARG A 44 -13.01 10.52 3.91
CA ARG A 44 -12.55 10.69 5.30
C ARG A 44 -11.03 10.43 5.39
N GLY A 45 -10.30 11.36 6.03
CA GLY A 45 -8.84 11.34 6.09
C GLY A 45 -8.11 12.01 4.91
N TYR A 46 -8.85 12.62 3.97
CA TYR A 46 -8.29 13.31 2.80
C TYR A 46 -8.93 14.68 2.59
N CYS A 47 -8.16 15.62 2.04
CA CYS A 47 -8.71 16.95 1.74
C CYS A 47 -9.60 17.00 0.49
N CYS A 48 -9.53 15.99 -0.38
CA CYS A 48 -10.37 15.86 -1.57
C CYS A 48 -10.44 14.38 -2.04
N LEU A 49 -11.40 14.06 -2.91
CA LEU A 49 -11.54 12.72 -3.51
C LEU A 49 -10.36 12.36 -4.42
N GLU A 50 -9.77 13.33 -5.11
CA GLU A 50 -8.60 13.10 -5.96
C GLU A 50 -7.44 12.51 -5.15
N HIS A 51 -7.18 13.05 -3.96
CA HIS A 51 -6.15 12.53 -3.05
C HIS A 51 -6.50 11.14 -2.49
N PHE A 52 -7.79 10.87 -2.26
CA PHE A 52 -8.25 9.54 -1.88
C PHE A 52 -7.94 8.50 -2.97
N TYR A 53 -8.19 8.83 -4.24
CA TYR A 53 -7.89 7.92 -5.35
C TYR A 53 -6.39 7.84 -5.69
N ALA A 54 -5.65 8.93 -5.51
CA ALA A 54 -4.21 8.97 -5.74
C ALA A 54 -3.46 8.10 -4.73
N ARG A 55 -3.85 8.14 -3.44
CA ARG A 55 -3.28 7.30 -2.38
C ARG A 55 -4.38 6.74 -1.48
N PRO A 56 -5.00 5.61 -1.86
CA PRO A 56 -6.09 5.00 -1.10
C PRO A 56 -5.68 4.59 0.32
N PRO A 57 -6.63 4.40 1.24
CA PRO A 57 -6.32 4.15 2.65
C PRO A 57 -5.40 2.95 2.90
N ARG A 58 -5.56 1.86 2.14
CA ARG A 58 -4.68 0.69 2.22
C ARG A 58 -3.25 1.02 1.80
N LEU A 59 -3.07 1.85 0.77
CA LEU A 59 -1.74 2.30 0.35
C LEU A 59 -1.14 3.26 1.38
N ALA A 60 -1.94 4.17 1.95
CA ALA A 60 -1.48 5.06 3.02
C ALA A 60 -1.09 4.29 4.29
N TRP A 61 -1.88 3.30 4.69
CA TRP A 61 -1.57 2.42 5.82
C TRP A 61 -0.32 1.59 5.55
N ALA A 62 -0.17 1.03 4.35
CA ALA A 62 1.03 0.30 3.93
C ALA A 62 2.30 1.16 4.02
N CYS A 63 2.23 2.43 3.60
CA CYS A 63 3.31 3.39 3.77
C CYS A 63 3.70 3.56 5.23
N LYS A 64 2.70 3.71 6.12
CA LYS A 64 2.92 3.88 7.56
C LYS A 64 3.53 2.64 8.22
N VAL A 65 3.00 1.45 7.93
CA VAL A 65 3.43 0.19 8.57
C VAL A 65 4.82 -0.25 8.12
N TRP A 66 5.13 -0.05 6.84
CA TRP A 66 6.44 -0.42 6.30
C TRP A 66 7.46 0.72 6.34
N GLY A 67 7.14 1.86 6.98
CA GLY A 67 8.07 2.97 7.16
C GLY A 67 8.51 3.63 5.84
N PHE A 68 7.70 3.51 4.79
CA PHE A 68 7.98 4.11 3.49
C PHE A 68 7.17 5.40 3.34
N ASP A 69 7.84 6.55 3.37
CA ASP A 69 7.19 7.84 3.08
C ASP A 69 6.74 7.94 1.61
N ASP A 70 7.48 7.26 0.73
CA ASP A 70 7.26 7.25 -0.71
C ASP A 70 6.34 6.06 -1.13
N PRO A 71 5.13 6.33 -1.67
CA PRO A 71 4.23 5.28 -2.14
C PRO A 71 4.82 4.45 -3.30
N ALA A 72 5.79 4.97 -4.05
CA ALA A 72 6.47 4.21 -5.08
C ALA A 72 7.28 3.04 -4.47
N LYS A 73 7.96 3.26 -3.33
CA LYS A 73 8.72 2.21 -2.63
C LYS A 73 7.80 1.10 -2.11
N VAL A 74 6.65 1.47 -1.55
CA VAL A 74 5.61 0.50 -1.15
C VAL A 74 5.14 -0.32 -2.34
N LEU A 75 4.87 0.34 -3.47
CA LEU A 75 4.37 -0.34 -4.66
C LEU A 75 5.41 -1.31 -5.24
N VAL A 76 6.69 -0.92 -5.27
CA VAL A 76 7.80 -1.80 -5.66
C VAL A 76 7.92 -2.99 -4.69
N TYR A 77 7.86 -2.76 -3.39
CA TYR A 77 7.90 -3.81 -2.38
C TYR A 77 6.78 -4.84 -2.57
N LEU A 78 5.54 -4.37 -2.77
CA LEU A 78 4.39 -5.23 -3.02
C LEU A 78 4.47 -5.99 -4.35
N LEU A 79 4.96 -5.33 -5.41
CA LEU A 79 5.20 -5.99 -6.69
C LEU A 79 6.25 -7.10 -6.52
N ASN A 80 7.32 -6.87 -5.76
CA ASN A 80 8.31 -7.91 -5.46
C ASN A 80 7.73 -9.07 -4.67
N LEU A 81 6.99 -8.78 -3.61
CA LEU A 81 6.33 -9.77 -2.75
C LEU A 81 5.37 -10.68 -3.55
N THR A 82 4.72 -10.11 -4.56
CA THR A 82 3.75 -10.83 -5.40
C THR A 82 4.36 -11.46 -6.65
N GLY A 83 5.69 -11.42 -6.81
CA GLY A 83 6.39 -11.97 -7.98
C GLY A 83 6.13 -11.19 -9.28
N GLY A 84 5.91 -9.87 -9.17
CA GLY A 84 5.57 -8.98 -10.29
C GLY A 84 4.09 -8.98 -10.67
N SER A 85 3.22 -9.69 -9.93
CA SER A 85 1.80 -9.79 -10.25
C SER A 85 1.03 -8.53 -9.87
N THR A 86 0.67 -7.74 -10.90
CA THR A 86 -0.19 -6.55 -10.74
C THR A 86 -1.58 -6.88 -10.20
N THR A 87 -2.14 -8.05 -10.51
CA THR A 87 -3.44 -8.50 -9.98
C THR A 87 -3.34 -8.78 -8.49
N ARG A 88 -2.37 -9.60 -8.05
CA ARG A 88 -2.19 -9.90 -6.62
C ARG A 88 -1.85 -8.66 -5.80
N THR A 89 -1.08 -7.74 -6.38
CA THR A 89 -0.78 -6.44 -5.76
C THR A 89 -2.05 -5.61 -5.59
N ALA A 90 -2.95 -5.63 -6.56
CA ALA A 90 -4.24 -4.93 -6.49
C ALA A 90 -5.13 -5.51 -5.39
N ASP A 91 -5.18 -6.84 -5.25
CA ASP A 91 -5.93 -7.52 -4.19
C ASP A 91 -5.45 -7.11 -2.79
N LEU A 92 -4.12 -7.08 -2.58
CA LEU A 92 -3.51 -6.64 -1.32
C LEU A 92 -3.86 -5.19 -0.99
N LEU A 93 -3.87 -4.32 -2.00
CA LEU A 93 -4.20 -2.89 -1.85
C LEU A 93 -5.70 -2.61 -1.88
N GLY A 94 -6.56 -3.62 -2.08
CA GLY A 94 -8.01 -3.44 -2.21
C GLY A 94 -8.39 -2.50 -3.35
N THR A 95 -7.69 -2.58 -4.47
CA THR A 95 -7.92 -1.73 -5.65
C THR A 95 -8.00 -2.57 -6.92
N THR A 96 -8.16 -1.93 -8.08
CA THR A 96 -8.18 -2.62 -9.37
C THR A 96 -6.78 -2.73 -9.96
N ARG A 97 -6.56 -3.76 -10.78
CA ARG A 97 -5.31 -3.91 -11.56
C ARG A 97 -4.99 -2.67 -12.41
N GLN A 98 -6.03 -2.02 -12.96
CA GLN A 98 -5.87 -0.81 -13.78
C GLN A 98 -5.30 0.35 -12.97
N THR A 99 -5.71 0.49 -11.70
CA THR A 99 -5.16 1.49 -10.79
C THR A 99 -3.68 1.21 -10.49
N VAL A 100 -3.32 -0.04 -10.23
CA VAL A 100 -1.91 -0.44 -10.03
C VAL A 100 -1.06 -0.11 -11.26
N LEU A 101 -1.53 -0.43 -12.47
CA LEU A 101 -0.83 -0.09 -13.72
C LEU A 101 -0.70 1.43 -13.91
N ARG A 102 -1.72 2.20 -13.53
CA ARG A 102 -1.66 3.67 -13.54
C ARG A 102 -0.58 4.17 -12.60
N TRP A 103 -0.50 3.65 -11.38
CA TRP A 103 0.54 4.04 -10.43
C TRP A 103 1.94 3.64 -10.88
N ILE A 104 2.13 2.47 -11.50
CA ILE A 104 3.41 2.06 -12.08
C ILE A 104 3.89 3.10 -13.10
N ARG A 105 2.99 3.59 -13.97
CA ARG A 105 3.31 4.64 -14.96
C ARG A 105 3.56 5.98 -14.29
N GLN A 106 2.69 6.39 -13.36
CA GLN A 106 2.76 7.66 -12.66
C GLN A 106 4.07 7.80 -11.87
N TYR A 107 4.47 6.75 -11.16
CA TYR A 107 5.71 6.71 -10.36
C TYR A 107 6.93 6.29 -11.18
N ARG A 108 6.80 6.10 -12.50
CA ARG A 108 7.88 5.69 -13.40
C ARG A 108 8.63 4.44 -12.91
N ILE A 109 7.91 3.45 -12.39
CA ILE A 109 8.48 2.18 -11.94
C ILE A 109 8.86 1.37 -13.18
N ARG A 110 10.16 1.38 -13.53
CA ARG A 110 10.70 0.72 -14.74
C ARG A 110 11.15 -0.72 -14.51
N ARG A 111 11.46 -1.10 -13.27
CA ARG A 111 12.05 -2.41 -12.93
C ARG A 111 11.46 -2.92 -11.62
N VAL A 112 10.89 -4.12 -11.65
CA VAL A 112 10.56 -4.88 -10.44
C VAL A 112 11.82 -5.66 -10.09
N VAL A 113 12.64 -5.09 -9.20
CA VAL A 113 13.89 -5.71 -8.77
C VAL A 113 13.53 -6.61 -7.59
N ARG A 114 13.61 -7.94 -7.74
CA ARG A 114 13.51 -8.86 -6.59
C ARG A 114 14.40 -8.30 -5.48
N TYR A 115 13.78 -7.86 -4.38
CA TYR A 115 14.54 -7.53 -3.18
C TYR A 115 14.98 -8.87 -2.59
N GLU A 116 16.20 -9.28 -2.89
CA GLU A 116 16.89 -10.24 -2.04
C GLU A 116 17.25 -9.48 -0.76
N VAL A 117 16.64 -9.89 0.34
CA VAL A 117 17.03 -9.41 1.66
C VAL A 117 18.47 -9.88 1.85
N ALA A 118 19.42 -8.96 1.92
CA ALA A 118 20.79 -9.28 2.30
C ALA A 118 20.77 -9.85 3.72
N GLY A 119 20.77 -11.18 3.85
CA GLY A 119 20.64 -11.85 5.14
C GLY A 119 20.26 -13.33 5.12
N THR A 120 19.98 -13.96 3.98
CA THR A 120 19.70 -15.41 3.92
C THR A 120 20.50 -16.11 2.82
N THR A 121 21.82 -15.93 2.84
CA THR A 121 22.75 -16.89 2.23
C THR A 121 23.54 -17.55 3.36
N ALA A 122 22.99 -18.63 3.90
CA ALA A 122 23.78 -19.60 4.65
C ALA A 122 23.21 -20.99 4.34
N GLY A 123 23.85 -21.63 3.34
CA GLY A 123 23.97 -23.08 3.20
C GLY A 123 22.72 -23.87 2.83
N GLU A 124 22.65 -24.32 1.58
CA GLU A 124 22.85 -25.74 1.29
C GLU A 124 22.96 -25.92 -0.23
N ALA A 125 24.18 -25.73 -0.73
CA ALA A 125 24.66 -26.51 -1.85
C ALA A 125 25.29 -27.77 -1.25
N ALA A 126 24.59 -28.89 -1.38
CA ALA A 126 25.15 -30.24 -1.38
C ALA A 126 24.60 -30.84 -2.69
N ALA A 127 25.39 -31.15 -3.73
CA ALA A 127 26.45 -32.18 -3.77
C ALA A 127 25.91 -33.43 -3.04
N ASP A 128 25.27 -34.40 -3.70
CA ASP A 128 25.67 -35.17 -4.89
C ASP A 128 24.42 -35.73 -5.59
#